data_AF-A0A532C5Y1-F1
#
_entry.id   AF-A0A532C5Y1-F1
#
_cell.length_a   1.000
_cell.length_b   1.000
_cell.length_c   1.000
_cell.angle_alpha   90.00
_cell.angle_beta   90.00
_cell.angle_gamma   90.00
#
_symmetry.space_group_name_H-M   'P 1'
#
loop_
_entity.id
_entity.type
_entity.pdbx_description
1 polymer ?
#
loop_
_entity_poly.entity_id
_entity_poly.type
_entity_poly.pdbx_seq_one_letter_code
_entity_poly.pdbx_strand_id
1 'polypeptide(L)'
;MRLRIADDVVCRDLAGESVLLNLSTGTYFGLDAVGTRLWHLVAEHGSTALAIETLLAEYEVDEPRLQKDVEALLNQLLAKGLLTTDAEHTPTSR
;
A
#
# COMPACT_ATOMS: atom_id res chain seq x y z
N MET A 1 -11.00 0.09 8.51
CA MET A 1 -9.57 0.07 8.92
C MET A 1 -8.88 1.23 8.24
N ARG A 2 -8.15 2.07 8.98
CA ARG A 2 -7.44 3.22 8.40
C ARG A 2 -5.96 2.87 8.26
N LEU A 3 -5.44 2.98 7.04
CA LEU A 3 -4.05 2.71 6.69
C LEU A 3 -3.27 4.02 6.61
N ARG A 4 -2.00 3.98 7.00
CA ARG A 4 -1.04 5.08 6.83
C ARG A 4 0.27 4.54 6.29
N ILE A 5 0.93 5.34 5.46
CA ILE A 5 2.31 5.09 5.04
C ILE A 5 3.22 5.31 6.25
N ALA A 6 4.18 4.40 6.46
CA ALA A 6 5.17 4.58 7.51
C ALA A 6 6.07 5.78 7.19
N ASP A 7 6.40 6.59 8.20
CA ASP A 7 7.12 7.87 8.05
C ASP A 7 8.49 7.71 7.35
N ASP A 8 9.10 6.55 7.56
CA ASP A 8 10.43 6.21 7.07
C ASP A 8 10.43 5.54 5.68
N VAL A 9 9.30 5.61 4.96
CA VAL A 9 9.13 5.02 3.64
C VAL A 9 9.14 6.09 2.57
N VAL A 10 10.04 5.93 1.61
CA VAL A 10 10.14 6.77 0.43
C VAL A 10 9.56 6.02 -0.75
N CYS A 11 8.62 6.66 -1.46
CA CYS A 11 8.12 6.18 -2.75
C CYS A 11 8.85 6.90 -3.88
N ARG A 12 9.17 6.16 -4.94
CA ARG A 12 9.70 6.73 -6.18
C ARG A 12 9.00 6.15 -7.39
N ASP A 13 8.28 7.00 -8.11
CA ASP A 13 7.62 6.63 -9.35
C ASP A 13 8.64 6.49 -10.50
N LEU A 14 8.51 5.39 -11.25
CA LEU A 14 9.32 5.02 -12.40
C LEU A 14 8.40 4.58 -13.54
N ALA A 15 8.13 5.48 -14.49
CA ALA A 15 7.44 5.19 -15.76
C ALA A 15 6.15 4.34 -15.64
N GLY A 16 5.34 4.56 -14.59
CA GLY A 16 4.07 3.85 -14.35
C GLY A 16 4.14 2.78 -13.26
N GLU A 17 5.33 2.48 -12.75
CA GLU A 17 5.57 1.63 -11.59
C GLU A 17 6.10 2.48 -10.42
N SER A 18 6.14 1.94 -9.21
CA SER A 18 6.68 2.63 -8.05
C SER A 18 7.60 1.74 -7.25
N VAL A 19 8.70 2.31 -6.78
CA VAL A 19 9.61 1.63 -5.86
C VAL A 19 9.48 2.27 -4.49
N LEU A 20 9.12 1.45 -3.51
CA LEU A 20 9.11 1.81 -2.11
C LEU A 20 10.44 1.40 -1.48
N LEU A 21 11.04 2.34 -0.76
CA LEU A 21 12.23 2.12 0.05
C LEU A 21 11.90 2.43 1.51
N ASN A 22 11.99 1.42 2.36
CA ASN A 22 11.96 1.60 3.80
C ASN A 22 13.38 1.95 4.28
N LEU A 23 13.59 3.17 4.75
CA LEU A 23 14.91 3.67 5.18
C LEU A 23 15.39 2.98 6.48
N SER A 24 14.48 2.53 7.33
CA SER A 24 14.75 1.95 8.65
C SER A 24 15.31 0.54 8.52
N THR A 25 14.79 -0.22 7.56
CA THR A 25 15.16 -1.61 7.32
C THR A 25 16.05 -1.78 6.09
N GLY A 26 16.12 -0.77 5.21
CA GLY A 26 16.77 -0.87 3.90
C GLY A 26 16.01 -1.74 2.90
N THR A 27 14.74 -2.05 3.17
CA THR A 27 13.93 -2.92 2.31
C THR A 27 13.43 -2.19 1.08
N TYR A 28 13.67 -2.77 -0.10
CA TYR A 28 13.10 -2.32 -1.37
C TYR A 28 11.89 -3.16 -1.75
N PHE A 29 10.85 -2.50 -2.25
CA PHE A 29 9.65 -3.14 -2.75
C PHE A 29 9.17 -2.45 -4.01
N GLY A 30 9.09 -3.21 -5.11
CA GLY A 30 8.51 -2.72 -6.37
C GLY A 30 7.00 -2.92 -6.38
N LEU A 31 6.30 -1.94 -6.92
CA LEU A 31 4.87 -1.95 -7.20
C LEU A 31 4.67 -1.84 -8.70
N ASP A 32 3.88 -2.75 -9.25
CA ASP A 32 3.35 -2.62 -10.60
C ASP A 32 2.38 -1.43 -10.72
N ALA A 33 1.84 -1.18 -11.91
CA ALA A 33 0.92 -0.06 -12.15
C ALA A 33 -0.31 -0.04 -11.22
N VAL A 34 -0.93 -1.21 -10.99
CA VAL A 34 -2.09 -1.34 -10.09
C VAL A 34 -1.68 -1.13 -8.63
N GLY A 35 -0.56 -1.71 -8.20
CA GLY A 35 -0.05 -1.55 -6.85
C GLY A 35 0.37 -0.10 -6.56
N THR A 36 0.93 0.58 -7.55
CA THR A 36 1.24 2.00 -7.52
C THR A 36 -0.02 2.82 -7.34
N ARG A 37 -1.07 2.54 -8.13
CA ARG A 37 -2.35 3.23 -8.00
C ARG A 37 -2.99 3.02 -6.62
N LEU A 38 -3.00 1.78 -6.12
CA LEU A 38 -3.43 1.45 -4.77
C LEU A 38 -2.66 2.26 -3.73
N TRP A 39 -1.34 2.32 -3.84
CA TRP A 39 -0.46 3.05 -2.92
C TRP A 39 -0.83 4.53 -2.84
N HIS A 40 -1.02 5.19 -3.99
CA HIS A 40 -1.45 6.59 -4.06
C HIS A 40 -2.84 6.80 -3.44
N LEU A 41 -3.80 5.91 -3.68
CA LEU A 41 -5.14 5.97 -3.09
C LEU A 41 -5.12 5.79 -1.57
N VAL A 42 -4.26 4.89 -1.07
CA VAL A 42 -4.03 4.71 0.37
C VAL A 42 -3.34 5.92 0.97
N ALA A 43 -2.38 6.54 0.27
CA ALA A 43 -1.73 7.78 0.71
C ALA A 43 -2.74 8.94 0.85
N GLU A 44 -3.68 9.04 -0.10
CA GLU A 44 -4.65 10.13 -0.17
C GLU A 44 -5.84 9.95 0.79
N HIS A 45 -6.45 8.76 0.80
CA HIS A 45 -7.68 8.49 1.56
C HIS A 45 -7.45 7.71 2.85
N GLY A 46 -6.37 6.95 2.95
CA GLY A 46 -6.09 6.05 4.08
C GLY A 46 -7.12 4.92 4.23
N SER A 47 -7.87 4.58 3.18
CA SER A 47 -8.95 3.59 3.25
C SER A 47 -8.84 2.56 2.12
N THR A 48 -8.68 1.30 2.50
CA THR A 48 -8.66 0.17 1.56
C THR A 48 -9.95 0.06 0.76
N ALA A 49 -11.11 0.29 1.39
CA ALA A 49 -12.40 0.14 0.74
C ALA A 49 -12.58 1.16 -0.41
N LEU A 50 -12.23 2.43 -0.16
CA LEU A 50 -12.26 3.47 -1.18
C LEU A 50 -11.27 3.18 -2.30
N ALA A 51 -10.09 2.67 -1.95
CA ALA A 51 -9.08 2.32 -2.93
C ALA A 51 -9.56 1.18 -3.86
N ILE A 52 -10.17 0.12 -3.31
CA ILE A 52 -10.75 -0.97 -4.10
C ILE A 52 -11.88 -0.46 -4.99
N GLU A 53 -12.80 0.34 -4.46
CA GLU A 53 -13.92 0.89 -5.24
C GLU A 53 -13.42 1.74 -6.42
N THR A 54 -12.40 2.56 -6.18
CA THR A 54 -11.77 3.37 -7.23
C THR A 54 -11.08 2.50 -8.28
N LEU A 55 -10.33 1.48 -7.83
CA LEU A 55 -9.67 0.56 -8.74
C LEU A 55 -10.67 -0.27 -9.58
N LEU A 56 -11.83 -0.65 -9.04
CA LEU A 56 -12.88 -1.32 -9.84
C LEU A 56 -13.50 -0.40 -10.89
N ALA A 57 -13.60 0.89 -10.59
CA ALA A 57 -14.09 1.87 -11.55
C ALA A 57 -13.05 2.19 -12.64
N GLU A 58 -11.76 2.18 -12.30
CA GLU A 58 -10.65 2.46 -13.23
C GLU A 58 -10.22 1.25 -14.06
N TYR A 59 -10.31 0.05 -13.48
CA TYR A 59 -9.92 -1.20 -14.10
C TYR A 59 -11.14 -2.10 -14.24
N GLU A 60 -11.44 -2.53 -15.47
CA GLU A 60 -12.56 -3.43 -15.77
C GLU A 60 -12.19 -4.88 -15.39
N VAL A 61 -12.13 -5.15 -14.08
CA VAL A 61 -11.71 -6.43 -13.48
C VAL A 61 -12.74 -6.97 -12.51
N ASP A 62 -12.72 -8.29 -12.26
CA ASP A 62 -13.61 -8.93 -11.29
C ASP A 62 -13.32 -8.46 -9.85
N GLU A 63 -14.35 -7.94 -9.18
CA GLU A 63 -14.34 -7.56 -7.77
C GLU A 63 -13.68 -8.58 -6.83
N PRO A 64 -14.09 -9.87 -6.81
CA PRO A 64 -13.50 -10.84 -5.89
C PRO A 64 -12.03 -11.13 -6.17
N ARG A 65 -11.58 -10.95 -7.42
CA ARG A 65 -10.18 -11.13 -7.79
C ARG A 65 -9.36 -9.93 -7.33
N LEU A 66 -9.80 -8.72 -7.68
CA LEU A 66 -9.12 -7.50 -7.31
C LEU A 66 -9.02 -7.35 -5.79
N GLN A 67 -10.10 -7.65 -5.06
CA GLN A 67 -10.10 -7.59 -3.60
C GLN A 67 -9.03 -8.51 -3.02
N LYS A 68 -8.94 -9.75 -3.50
CA LYS A 68 -7.92 -10.71 -3.05
C LYS A 68 -6.49 -10.25 -3.36
N ASP A 69 -6.26 -9.72 -4.56
CA ASP A 69 -4.96 -9.19 -4.97
C ASP A 69 -4.56 -7.96 -4.12
N VAL A 70 -5.49 -7.03 -3.88
CA VAL A 70 -5.28 -5.85 -3.03
C VAL A 70 -5.03 -6.26 -1.58
N GLU A 71 -5.82 -7.17 -1.01
CA GLU A 71 -5.61 -7.67 0.35
C GLU A 71 -4.26 -8.37 0.50
N ALA A 72 -3.85 -9.18 -0.48
CA ALA A 72 -2.55 -9.82 -0.47
C ALA A 72 -1.41 -8.78 -0.49
N LEU A 73 -1.51 -7.77 -1.35
CA LEU A 73 -0.54 -6.69 -1.45
C LEU A 73 -0.46 -5.89 -0.15
N LEU A 74 -1.60 -5.48 0.43
CA LEU A 74 -1.62 -4.75 1.70
C LEU A 74 -0.98 -5.53 2.84
N ASN A 75 -1.26 -6.84 2.93
CA ASN A 75 -0.62 -7.71 3.92
C ASN A 75 0.90 -7.77 3.72
N GLN A 76 1.38 -7.83 2.48
CA GLN A 76 2.82 -7.77 2.20
C GLN A 76 3.45 -6.44 2.62
N LEU A 77 2.78 -5.32 2.33
CA LEU A 77 3.25 -4.00 2.71
C LEU A 77 3.29 -3.81 4.23
N LEU A 78 2.26 -4.27 4.95
CA LEU A 78 2.23 -4.27 6.42
C LEU A 78 3.34 -5.15 7.01
N ALA A 79 3.53 -6.37 6.48
CA ALA A 79 4.57 -7.29 6.95
C ALA A 79 5.99 -6.76 6.72
N LYS A 80 6.20 -5.94 5.68
CA LYS A 80 7.47 -5.26 5.38
C LYS A 80 7.63 -3.92 6.11
N GLY A 81 6.68 -3.52 6.95
CA GLY A 81 6.70 -2.24 7.65
C GLY A 81 6.61 -1.02 6.72
N LEU A 82 6.03 -1.20 5.52
CA LEU A 82 5.82 -0.12 4.55
C LEU A 82 4.53 0.66 4.83
N LEU A 83 3.54 -0.04 5.36
CA LEU A 83 2.28 0.52 5.85
C LEU A 83 2.14 0.28 7.34
N THR A 84 1.31 1.09 7.97
CA THR A 84 0.87 0.95 9.36
C THR A 84 -0.65 1.04 9.41
N THR A 85 -1.26 0.30 10.33
CA THR A 85 -2.67 0.48 10.66
C THR A 85 -2.76 1.45 11.84
N ASP A 86 -3.74 2.35 11.81
CA ASP A 86 -4.02 3.25 12.95
C ASP A 86 -4.48 2.48 14.20
N ALA A 87 -4.65 1.16 14.11
CA ALA A 87 -5.18 0.32 15.18
C ALA A 87 -4.19 0.10 16.34
N GLU A 88 -2.87 0.08 16.12
CA GLU A 88 -1.92 -0.16 17.21
C GLU A 88 -0.60 0.61 17.01
N HIS A 89 -0.45 1.68 17.77
CA HIS A 89 0.85 2.11 18.25
C HIS A 89 1.44 0.97 19.10
N THR A 90 2.24 0.10 18.50
CA THR A 90 3.25 -0.64 19.27
C THR A 90 4.54 0.15 19.14
N PRO A 91 4.97 0.90 20.17
CA PRO A 91 6.30 1.48 20.14
C PRO A 91 7.30 0.34 20.05
N THR A 92 8.07 0.27 18.96
CA THR A 92 9.30 -0.51 18.90
C THR A 92 10.16 -0.09 20.08
N SER A 93 10.10 -0.88 21.16
CA SER A 93 10.98 -0.74 22.31
C SER A 93 12.18 -1.65 22.11
N ARG A 94 13.31 -0.98 21.88
CA ARG A 94 14.66 -1.30 22.36
C ARG A 94 15.54 -2.24 21.55
#